data_AF-A0A815JUG1-F1
#
_entry.id   AF-A0A815JUG1-F1
#
_cell.length_a   1.000
_cell.length_b   1.000
_cell.length_c   1.000
_cell.angle_alpha   90.00
_cell.angle_beta   90.00
_cell.angle_gamma   90.00
#
_symmetry.space_group_name_H-M   'P 1'
#
loop_
_entity.id
_entity.type
_entity.pdbx_description
1 polymer ?
#
loop_
_entity_poly.entity_id
_entity_poly.type
_entity_poly.pdbx_seq_one_letter_code
_entity_poly.pdbx_strand_id
1 'polypeptide(L)'
;MNNYGPSKPELMPIIGMFVNALPMRCQINSNYSFDEFVKYVDTIATQTFEHSYFPLQRILAQHPHIFRPTFLDVFFGFVSFSTEHNHNEVTLGDVPIYTMPYSIQINTDEIASKFDFSLSIIHDTITDQLSCIIDASLDLFNPLTAYKIEQRFQILLQ
;
A
#
# COMPACT_ATOMS: atom_id res chain seq x y z
N MET A 1 -7.98 -14.79 4.69
CA MET A 1 -8.89 -13.69 5.07
C MET A 1 -8.56 -12.52 4.16
N ASN A 2 -9.50 -12.06 3.33
CA ASN A 2 -9.21 -11.09 2.28
C ASN A 2 -9.28 -9.67 2.87
N ASN A 3 -8.14 -9.01 3.09
CA ASN A 3 -8.05 -7.72 3.79
C ASN A 3 -8.31 -6.50 2.89
N TYR A 4 -8.67 -6.69 1.62
CA TYR A 4 -8.85 -5.62 0.63
C TYR A 4 -10.31 -5.32 0.29
N GLY A 5 -11.26 -6.01 0.95
CA GLY A 5 -12.69 -5.83 0.74
C GLY A 5 -13.35 -4.95 1.79
N PRO A 6 -14.54 -4.43 1.51
CA PRO A 6 -15.34 -3.74 2.52
C PRO A 6 -15.54 -4.64 3.75
N SER A 7 -15.48 -4.03 4.95
CA SER A 7 -15.58 -4.73 6.25
C SER A 7 -16.89 -5.51 6.45
N LYS A 8 -17.87 -5.30 5.56
CA LYS A 8 -19.14 -6.03 5.53
C LYS A 8 -19.18 -6.95 4.29
N PRO A 9 -19.41 -8.26 4.47
CA PRO A 9 -19.52 -9.22 3.36
C PRO A 9 -20.55 -8.82 2.29
N GLU A 10 -21.64 -8.16 2.70
CA GLU A 10 -22.72 -7.68 1.83
C GLU A 10 -22.27 -6.66 0.78
N LEU A 11 -21.14 -5.99 1.01
CA LEU A 11 -20.60 -4.97 0.11
C LEU A 11 -19.60 -5.56 -0.91
N MET A 12 -19.17 -6.81 -0.74
CA MET A 12 -18.24 -7.46 -1.68
C MET A 12 -18.72 -7.56 -3.14
N PRO A 13 -20.02 -7.76 -3.45
CA PRO A 13 -20.48 -7.81 -4.84
C PRO A 13 -20.69 -6.43 -5.48
N ILE A 14 -20.51 -5.35 -4.72
CA ILE A 14 -20.77 -3.99 -5.21
C ILE A 14 -19.53 -3.45 -5.91
N ILE A 15 -19.71 -2.93 -7.13
CA ILE A 15 -18.68 -2.17 -7.82
C ILE A 15 -18.65 -0.76 -7.21
N GLY A 16 -17.53 -0.38 -6.59
CA GLY A 16 -17.36 0.92 -5.94
C GLY A 16 -15.95 1.13 -5.35
N MET A 17 -15.68 2.34 -4.84
CA MET A 17 -14.42 2.66 -4.18
C MET A 17 -14.49 2.34 -2.68
N PHE A 18 -13.90 1.20 -2.29
CA PHE A 18 -13.91 0.72 -0.90
C PHE A 18 -12.54 0.77 -0.20
N VAL A 19 -11.50 1.21 -0.90
CA VAL A 19 -10.16 1.36 -0.32
C VAL A 19 -10.17 2.58 0.62
N ASN A 20 -9.80 2.34 1.88
CA ASN A 20 -9.58 3.39 2.87
C ASN A 20 -8.13 3.34 3.34
N ALA A 21 -7.47 4.50 3.40
CA ALA A 21 -6.12 4.62 3.94
C ALA A 21 -6.18 5.02 5.42
N LEU A 22 -5.33 4.42 6.26
CA LEU A 22 -5.33 4.66 7.70
C LEU A 22 -4.09 5.47 8.10
N PRO A 23 -4.26 6.66 8.70
CA PRO A 23 -3.11 7.42 9.20
C PRO A 23 -2.56 6.73 10.44
N MET A 24 -1.33 6.20 10.34
CA MET A 24 -0.64 5.56 11.45
C MET A 24 0.46 6.46 12.01
N ARG A 25 0.38 6.78 13.30
CA ARG A 25 1.44 7.55 13.98
C ARG A 25 2.40 6.59 14.68
N CYS A 26 3.58 6.42 14.10
CA CYS A 26 4.66 5.63 14.70
C CYS A 26 5.73 6.57 15.30
N GLN A 27 6.06 6.41 16.58
CA GLN A 27 7.18 7.12 17.21
C GLN A 27 8.33 6.16 17.46
N ILE A 28 9.47 6.42 16.83
CA ILE A 28 10.66 5.59 16.98
C ILE A 28 11.35 5.97 18.30
N ASN A 29 11.50 5.00 19.20
CA ASN A 29 12.33 5.12 20.39
C ASN A 29 13.66 4.42 20.14
N SER A 30 14.77 5.16 20.20
CA SER A 30 16.11 4.63 19.96
C SER A 30 16.56 3.58 20.98
N ASN A 31 15.86 3.46 22.11
CA ASN A 31 16.16 2.46 23.13
C ASN A 31 15.48 1.10 22.88
N TYR A 32 14.57 1.01 21.91
CA TYR A 32 13.97 -0.27 21.55
C TYR A 32 14.94 -1.11 20.73
N SER A 33 15.03 -2.39 21.08
CA SER A 33 15.49 -3.41 20.15
C SER A 33 14.53 -3.51 18.96
N PHE A 34 14.98 -4.16 17.88
CA PHE A 34 14.15 -4.36 16.70
C PHE A 34 12.87 -5.14 17.03
N ASP A 35 12.97 -6.21 17.82
CA ASP A 35 11.81 -7.02 18.22
C ASP A 35 10.80 -6.23 19.06
N GLU A 36 11.27 -5.36 19.96
CA GLU A 36 10.40 -4.45 20.72
C GLU A 36 9.72 -3.43 19.81
N PHE A 37 10.46 -2.91 18.82
CA PHE A 37 9.91 -1.99 17.83
C PHE A 37 8.84 -2.66 16.96
N VAL A 38 9.05 -3.90 16.51
CA VAL A 38 8.05 -4.67 15.75
C VAL A 38 6.78 -4.89 16.58
N LYS A 39 6.90 -5.29 17.84
CA LYS A 39 5.74 -5.45 18.75
C LYS A 39 5.00 -4.13 18.99
N TYR A 40 5.73 -3.03 19.10
CA TYR A 40 5.16 -1.69 19.20
C TYR A 40 4.37 -1.31 17.95
N VAL A 41 4.93 -1.53 16.76
CA VAL A 41 4.25 -1.28 15.48
C VAL A 41 3.01 -2.17 15.32
N ASP A 42 3.08 -3.45 15.69
CA ASP A 42 1.94 -4.38 15.66
C ASP A 42 0.80 -3.91 16.58
N THR A 43 1.14 -3.42 17.77
CA THR A 43 0.16 -2.83 18.70
C THR A 43 -0.55 -1.63 18.08
N ILE A 44 0.21 -0.70 17.47
CA ILE A 44 -0.38 0.47 16.80
C ILE A 44 -1.24 0.06 15.61
N ALA A 45 -0.76 -0.89 14.79
CA ALA A 45 -1.47 -1.38 13.62
C ALA A 45 -2.82 -1.99 14.01
N THR A 46 -2.81 -2.90 15.00
CA THR A 46 -4.03 -3.54 15.51
C THR A 46 -5.03 -2.50 16.02
N GLN A 47 -4.59 -1.56 16.87
CA GLN A 47 -5.45 -0.47 17.36
C GLN A 47 -5.99 0.41 16.24
N THR A 48 -5.20 0.66 15.20
CA THR A 48 -5.62 1.47 14.05
C THR A 48 -6.65 0.72 13.21
N PHE A 49 -6.51 -0.59 13.03
CA PHE A 49 -7.45 -1.41 12.26
C PHE A 49 -8.84 -1.49 12.90
N GLU A 50 -8.94 -1.39 14.22
CA GLU A 50 -10.24 -1.27 14.92
C GLU A 50 -11.05 -0.05 14.47
N HIS A 51 -10.38 0.97 13.93
CA HIS A 51 -10.99 2.20 13.41
C HIS A 51 -11.01 2.29 11.88
N SER A 52 -10.75 1.18 11.18
CA SER A 52 -10.59 1.13 9.71
C SER A 52 -11.79 1.59 8.89
N TYR A 53 -12.98 1.62 9.51
CA TYR A 53 -14.23 2.08 8.87
C TYR A 53 -14.40 3.60 8.85
N PHE A 54 -13.56 4.36 9.56
CA PHE A 54 -13.60 5.82 9.53
C PHE A 54 -12.94 6.35 8.25
N PRO A 55 -13.65 7.09 7.38
CA PRO A 55 -13.08 7.58 6.14
C PRO A 55 -11.93 8.56 6.40
N LEU A 56 -10.79 8.37 5.74
CA LEU A 56 -9.64 9.27 5.85
C LEU A 56 -10.03 10.73 5.64
N GLN A 57 -10.90 11.03 4.66
CA GLN A 57 -11.33 12.38 4.33
C GLN A 57 -12.00 13.09 5.51
N ARG A 58 -12.67 12.35 6.41
CA ARG A 58 -13.28 12.93 7.62
C ARG A 58 -12.23 13.33 8.64
N ILE A 59 -11.13 12.59 8.73
CA ILE A 59 -9.97 12.92 9.57
C ILE A 59 -9.27 14.16 9.00
N LEU A 60 -9.02 14.18 7.68
CA LEU A 60 -8.39 15.31 7.01
C LEU A 60 -9.18 16.61 7.16
N ALA A 61 -10.52 16.55 7.12
CA ALA A 61 -11.38 17.71 7.27
C ALA A 61 -11.27 18.39 8.65
N GLN A 62 -10.73 17.72 9.66
CA GLN A 62 -10.45 18.31 10.98
C GLN A 62 -9.13 19.09 11.01
N HIS A 63 -8.30 18.98 9.97
CA HIS A 63 -6.99 19.63 9.90
C HIS A 63 -7.06 20.92 9.05
N PRO A 64 -6.37 22.01 9.46
CA PRO A 64 -6.39 23.28 8.71
C PRO A 64 -5.83 23.18 7.29
N HIS A 65 -5.04 22.15 6.99
CA HIS A 65 -4.43 21.90 5.68
C HIS A 65 -4.97 20.60 5.07
N ILE A 66 -6.15 20.67 4.45
CA ILE A 66 -6.89 19.50 3.92
C ILE A 66 -6.18 18.89 2.69
N PHE A 67 -5.59 19.71 1.83
CA PHE A 67 -4.96 19.27 0.57
C PHE A 67 -3.48 18.88 0.70
N ARG A 68 -2.86 19.21 1.83
CA ARG A 68 -1.48 18.81 2.19
C ARG A 68 -1.41 18.57 3.70
N PRO A 69 -2.01 17.47 4.18
CA PRO A 69 -1.91 17.12 5.59
C PRO A 69 -0.45 16.78 5.91
N THR A 70 0.21 17.62 6.71
CA THR A 70 1.63 17.50 7.12
C THR A 70 1.94 16.27 7.98
N PHE A 71 0.99 15.34 8.10
CA PHE A 71 1.12 14.11 8.87
C PHE A 71 1.02 12.86 7.98
N LEU A 72 0.87 13.03 6.66
CA LEU A 72 0.78 11.96 5.67
C LEU A 72 1.74 12.22 4.51
N ASP A 73 3.03 12.25 4.83
CA ASP A 73 4.10 12.44 3.84
C ASP A 73 4.59 11.10 3.28
N VAL A 74 4.37 10.01 4.03
CA VAL A 74 4.80 8.65 3.68
C VAL A 74 3.61 7.71 3.57
N PHE A 75 3.56 6.94 2.48
CA PHE A 75 2.59 5.86 2.29
C PHE A 75 3.25 4.48 2.36
N PHE A 76 2.59 3.54 3.03
CA PHE A 76 2.99 2.14 3.08
C PHE A 76 1.81 1.26 2.64
N GLY A 77 2.03 0.43 1.63
CA GLY A 77 1.07 -0.55 1.14
C GLY A 77 1.63 -1.96 1.21
N PHE A 78 0.80 -2.92 1.62
CA PHE A 78 1.09 -4.34 1.48
C PHE A 78 -0.10 -5.00 0.78
N VAL A 79 0.13 -5.63 -0.37
CA VAL A 79 -0.89 -6.30 -1.17
C VAL A 79 -0.50 -7.76 -1.38
N SER A 80 -1.37 -8.68 -0.97
CA SER A 80 -1.24 -10.10 -1.33
C SER A 80 -2.25 -10.47 -2.41
N PHE A 81 -1.81 -11.18 -3.44
CA PHE A 81 -2.64 -11.66 -4.55
C PHE A 81 -2.21 -13.07 -4.94
N SER A 82 -3.14 -13.84 -5.50
CA SER A 82 -2.85 -15.14 -6.12
C SER A 82 -2.88 -14.99 -7.63
N THR A 83 -1.79 -15.40 -8.29
CA THR A 83 -1.69 -15.41 -9.76
C THR A 83 -2.57 -16.46 -10.44
N GLU A 84 -3.07 -17.44 -9.67
CA GLU A 84 -3.91 -18.54 -10.17
C GLU A 84 -5.21 -18.11 -10.88
N HIS A 85 -5.66 -16.87 -10.70
CA HIS A 85 -6.92 -16.38 -11.30
C HIS A 85 -6.71 -15.37 -12.45
N ASN A 86 -5.48 -15.15 -12.91
CA ASN A 86 -5.23 -14.32 -14.10
C ASN A 86 -5.48 -15.06 -15.42
N HIS A 87 -5.88 -16.33 -15.34
CA HIS A 87 -6.45 -17.12 -16.44
C HIS A 87 -7.90 -17.47 -16.11
N ASN A 88 -8.73 -16.46 -15.84
CA ASN A 88 -10.13 -16.66 -16.17
C ASN A 88 -10.17 -16.75 -17.70
N GLU A 89 -10.37 -17.95 -18.26
CA GLU A 89 -10.91 -18.09 -19.60
C GLU A 89 -12.31 -17.46 -19.58
N VAL A 90 -12.35 -16.13 -19.60
CA VAL A 90 -13.60 -15.40 -19.69
C VAL A 90 -14.04 -15.54 -21.13
N THR A 91 -15.11 -16.26 -21.39
CA THR A 91 -15.68 -16.29 -22.74
C THR A 91 -16.78 -15.24 -22.85
N LEU A 92 -16.81 -14.54 -23.99
CA LEU A 92 -17.98 -13.75 -24.38
C LEU A 92 -18.75 -14.58 -25.43
N GLY A 93 -19.64 -15.45 -24.94
CA GLY A 93 -20.21 -16.52 -25.76
C GLY A 93 -19.17 -17.60 -26.05
N ASP A 94 -18.88 -17.84 -27.33
CA ASP A 94 -17.87 -18.82 -27.79
C ASP A 94 -16.48 -18.20 -28.02
N VAL A 95 -16.31 -16.90 -27.75
CA VAL A 95 -15.05 -16.18 -27.97
C VAL A 95 -14.24 -16.14 -26.68
N PRO A 96 -13.04 -16.76 -26.62
CA PRO A 96 -12.17 -16.63 -25.46
C PRO A 96 -11.61 -15.20 -25.37
N ILE A 97 -11.77 -14.57 -24.20
CA ILE A 97 -11.10 -13.33 -23.84
C ILE A 97 -9.81 -13.71 -23.10
N TYR A 98 -8.69 -13.38 -23.71
CA TYR A 98 -7.40 -13.46 -23.06
C TYR A 98 -7.13 -12.12 -22.37
N THR A 99 -7.09 -12.13 -21.05
CA THR A 99 -6.51 -11.01 -20.31
C THR A 99 -5.01 -11.02 -20.57
N MET A 100 -4.51 -10.09 -21.39
CA MET A 100 -3.08 -9.85 -21.41
C MET A 100 -2.69 -9.40 -20.00
N PRO A 101 -1.66 -9.99 -19.36
CA PRO A 101 -1.12 -9.42 -18.15
C PRO A 101 -0.68 -8.02 -18.52
N TYR A 102 -1.42 -7.02 -18.03
CA TYR A 102 -0.99 -5.65 -18.13
C TYR A 102 0.29 -5.56 -17.31
N SER A 103 1.45 -5.56 -17.97
CA SER A 103 2.63 -5.01 -17.35
C SER A 103 2.24 -3.58 -17.01
N ILE A 104 2.20 -3.27 -15.72
CA ILE A 104 2.08 -1.89 -15.28
C ILE A 104 3.37 -1.23 -15.77
N GLN A 105 3.37 -0.75 -17.02
CA GLN A 105 4.25 0.32 -17.43
C GLN A 105 3.72 1.52 -16.65
N ILE A 106 4.23 1.69 -15.44
CA ILE A 106 4.13 2.97 -14.77
C ILE A 106 4.88 3.91 -15.71
N ASN A 107 4.13 4.60 -16.56
CA ASN A 107 4.66 5.75 -17.28
C ASN A 107 5.04 6.74 -16.17
N THR A 108 6.31 6.70 -15.76
CA THR A 108 6.85 7.57 -14.71
C THR A 108 6.77 9.05 -15.10
N ASP A 109 6.47 9.34 -16.36
CA ASP A 109 6.38 10.68 -16.90
C ASP A 109 5.05 11.40 -16.61
N GLU A 110 3.99 10.71 -16.17
CA GLU A 110 2.65 11.33 -16.03
C GLU A 110 1.98 11.24 -14.64
N ILE A 111 2.55 10.49 -13.69
CA ILE A 111 1.96 10.39 -12.34
C ILE A 111 2.79 11.23 -11.37
N ALA A 112 2.33 12.45 -11.09
CA ALA A 112 2.84 13.21 -9.97
C ALA A 112 2.76 12.37 -8.69
N SER A 113 3.86 12.28 -7.94
CA SER A 113 3.90 11.53 -6.68
C SER A 113 2.82 12.05 -5.73
N LYS A 114 1.92 11.15 -5.31
CA LYS A 114 0.79 11.51 -4.43
C LYS A 114 1.21 11.74 -2.98
N PHE A 115 2.38 11.22 -2.61
CA PHE A 115 3.04 11.36 -1.32
C PHE A 115 4.50 11.78 -1.55
N ASP A 116 5.19 12.25 -0.52
CA ASP A 116 6.61 12.57 -0.66
C ASP A 116 7.42 11.29 -0.90
N PHE A 117 7.03 10.20 -0.24
CA PHE A 117 7.59 8.86 -0.42
C PHE A 117 6.50 7.78 -0.27
N SER A 118 6.49 6.76 -1.11
CA SER A 118 5.59 5.61 -1.03
C SER A 118 6.36 4.31 -1.18
N LEU A 119 6.06 3.34 -0.34
CA LEU A 119 6.56 1.97 -0.40
C LEU A 119 5.38 1.01 -0.52
N SER A 120 5.34 0.23 -1.59
CA SER A 120 4.34 -0.83 -1.78
C SER A 120 5.02 -2.18 -1.89
N ILE A 121 4.66 -3.10 -1.02
CA ILE A 121 5.08 -4.49 -1.05
C ILE A 121 3.97 -5.32 -1.69
N ILE A 122 4.33 -6.11 -2.69
CA ILE A 122 3.43 -6.96 -3.45
C ILE A 122 3.89 -8.40 -3.22
N HIS A 123 3.00 -9.19 -2.62
CA HIS A 123 3.22 -10.59 -2.27
C HIS A 123 2.42 -11.51 -3.21
N ASP A 124 3.12 -12.33 -3.98
CA ASP A 124 2.52 -13.42 -4.74
C ASP A 124 2.39 -14.65 -3.84
N THR A 125 1.17 -14.98 -3.44
CA THR A 125 0.90 -16.07 -2.50
C THR A 125 1.15 -17.46 -3.08
N ILE A 126 1.36 -17.58 -4.39
CA ILE A 126 1.62 -18.86 -5.07
C ILE A 126 3.12 -19.14 -5.11
N THR A 127 3.90 -18.15 -5.51
CA THR A 127 5.36 -18.26 -5.59
C THR A 127 6.06 -17.92 -4.27
N ASP A 128 5.31 -17.39 -3.30
CA ASP A 128 5.80 -16.88 -2.01
C ASP A 128 6.87 -15.77 -2.20
N GLN A 129 6.76 -15.05 -3.32
CA GLN A 129 7.71 -13.99 -3.70
C GLN A 129 7.18 -12.62 -3.26
N LEU A 130 8.09 -11.80 -2.70
CA LEU A 130 7.85 -10.39 -2.42
C LEU A 130 8.51 -9.53 -3.49
N SER A 131 7.77 -8.57 -4.00
CA SER A 131 8.26 -7.50 -4.85
C SER A 131 7.96 -6.14 -4.21
N CYS A 132 8.73 -5.12 -4.57
CA CYS A 132 8.70 -3.82 -3.94
C CYS A 132 8.63 -2.73 -5.00
N ILE A 133 7.77 -1.73 -4.78
CA ILE A 133 7.68 -0.51 -5.58
C ILE A 133 7.93 0.67 -4.66
N ILE A 134 8.90 1.51 -5.02
CA ILE A 134 9.21 2.76 -4.34
C ILE A 134 8.92 3.91 -5.29
N ASP A 135 8.00 4.79 -4.89
CA ASP A 135 7.71 6.05 -5.58
C ASP A 135 8.13 7.20 -4.66
N ALA A 136 9.00 8.09 -5.15
CA ALA A 136 9.49 9.24 -4.39
C ALA A 136 9.36 10.52 -5.22
N SER A 137 8.96 11.61 -4.58
CA SER A 137 8.85 12.91 -5.23
C SER A 137 10.24 13.44 -5.61
N LEU A 138 10.46 13.70 -6.91
CA LEU A 138 11.73 14.27 -7.40
C LEU A 138 11.94 15.73 -6.95
N ASP A 139 10.88 16.41 -6.51
CA ASP A 139 10.98 17.74 -5.89
C ASP A 139 11.69 17.68 -4.52
N LEU A 140 11.72 16.50 -3.88
CA LEU A 140 12.25 16.31 -2.53
C LEU A 140 13.42 15.31 -2.47
N PHE A 141 13.42 14.30 -3.33
CA PHE A 141 14.40 13.23 -3.33
C PHE A 141 15.19 13.20 -4.64
N ASN A 142 16.51 13.12 -4.54
CA ASN A 142 17.31 12.70 -5.68
C ASN A 142 17.22 11.16 -5.87
N PRO A 143 17.40 10.64 -7.09
CA PRO A 143 17.34 9.20 -7.36
C PRO A 143 18.32 8.35 -6.53
N LEU A 144 19.52 8.87 -6.25
CA LEU A 144 20.53 8.18 -5.44
C LEU A 144 20.08 8.00 -3.97
N THR A 145 19.29 8.92 -3.43
CA THR A 145 18.73 8.84 -2.08
C THR A 145 17.67 7.75 -2.01
N ALA A 146 16.76 7.69 -2.99
CA ALA A 146 15.77 6.62 -3.07
C ALA A 146 16.44 5.24 -3.17
N TYR A 147 17.46 5.11 -4.02
CA TYR A 147 18.26 3.88 -4.13
C TYR A 147 18.94 3.49 -2.81
N LYS A 148 19.49 4.45 -2.05
CA LYS A 148 20.07 4.17 -0.73
C LYS A 148 19.04 3.70 0.29
N ILE A 149 17.82 4.23 0.24
CA ILE A 149 16.71 3.79 1.11
C ILE A 149 16.35 2.34 0.77
N GLU A 150 16.22 2.01 -0.51
CA GLU A 150 15.97 0.64 -0.99
C GLU A 150 17.03 -0.34 -0.47
N GLN A 151 18.31 -0.03 -0.65
CA GLN A 151 19.41 -0.89 -0.20
C GLN A 151 19.40 -1.11 1.32
N ARG A 152 19.11 -0.05 2.11
CA ARG A 152 18.99 -0.18 3.57
C ARG A 152 17.78 -1.01 3.97
N PHE A 153 16.67 -0.86 3.25
CA PHE A 153 15.46 -1.64 3.49
C PHE A 153 15.71 -3.12 3.21
N GLN A 154 16.44 -3.47 2.15
CA GLN A 154 16.84 -4.85 1.87
C GLN A 154 17.71 -5.45 2.99
N ILE A 155 18.65 -4.68 3.54
CA ILE A 155 19.48 -5.13 4.67
C ILE A 155 18.64 -5.39 5.93
N LEU A 156 17.60 -4.57 6.18
CA LEU A 156 16.70 -4.76 7.33
C LEU A 156 15.82 -6.02 7.20
N LEU A 157 15.63 -6.54 6.00
CA LEU A 157 14.82 -7.73 5.73
C LEU A 157 15.63 -9.04 5.76
N GLN A 158 16.96 -8.97 5.88
CA GLN A 158 17.87 -10.13 5.97
C GLN A 158 18.18 -10.48 7.42
#